data_AF-A0A662V8J9-F1
#
_entry.id   AF-A0A662V8J9-F1
#
_cell.length_a   1.000
_cell.length_b   1.000
_cell.length_c   1.000
_cell.angle_alpha   90.00
_cell.angle_beta   90.00
_cell.angle_gamma   90.00
#
_symmetry.space_group_name_H-M   'P 1'
#
loop_
_entity.id
_entity.type
_entity.pdbx_description
1 polymer ?
#
loop_
_entity_poly.entity_id
_entity_poly.type
_entity_poly.pdbx_seq_one_letter_code
_entity_poly.pdbx_strand_id
1 'polypeptide(L)'
;MSKYDEYWLSIIDSIVSLIKEAYAYGKSRILDVSGLRKYGRRGNWYGSIVISKSGILKGNMAHVAALGNIILRKGILEDYDDAVFRIRVSSKLKLSVELVKHVKPIERKHNKDSIVYYKGADEDVYLRIHELLELLPLYKYPVNRRDLPSNGIYFFYEEGEVIKVGSRVFKRIVRVGTHKEQGRFPNRILDHFYGDKNSSVFRRHLGAAILARENPHDSRLREWMKGSKTLRDVERKVSRLLRERFSFRYIKVDDRDERLELEERLISTLARFSPKYVSPNWLGRYSPTEKIRRSGLWNVEHVDSPKYIELKHLARLEQLVYETLAEAGRDLTLFRDKRALVLIPCCKSKNVYPISSTLSTPLPGINNLRNKLLKLLKATPSLRERPENRRGVLNPDAPLTRAVDLYVGNFYRKAKKVLLDILHGKYPHIHVLIVSALYGLVKLDEGIKEYELAMNDRLANGMKVYRFWQREGLWRILLGYIRRNRITHIWSLLPSSLEYPYHQVFEELWRTLGNTPIKCTHVEIPGAGSGAGIKRAEWLMHIVENNPLYLVEQPPPPQKLEQIPGYTFQYPPC
;
A
#
# COMPACT_ATOMS: atom_id res chain seq x y z
N MET A 1 -11.69 -31.39 -30.72
CA MET A 1 -12.44 -30.12 -30.82
C MET A 1 -13.27 -29.99 -29.55
N SER A 2 -13.17 -28.87 -28.84
CA SER A 2 -14.04 -28.58 -27.71
C SER A 2 -15.40 -28.11 -28.20
N LYS A 3 -16.47 -28.38 -27.45
CA LYS A 3 -17.83 -27.92 -27.78
C LYS A 3 -18.00 -26.39 -27.78
N TYR A 4 -16.99 -25.64 -27.32
CA TYR A 4 -16.98 -24.17 -27.35
C TYR A 4 -16.19 -23.61 -28.54
N ASP A 5 -15.53 -24.47 -29.33
CA ASP A 5 -14.61 -24.02 -30.38
C ASP A 5 -15.35 -23.22 -31.45
N GLU A 6 -16.53 -23.67 -31.85
CA GLU A 6 -17.40 -23.00 -32.83
C GLU A 6 -17.75 -21.56 -32.39
N TYR A 7 -18.12 -21.39 -31.12
CA TYR A 7 -18.40 -20.07 -30.57
C TYR A 7 -17.16 -19.17 -30.61
N TRP A 8 -16.02 -19.66 -30.14
CA TRP A 8 -14.81 -18.85 -30.11
C TRP A 8 -14.29 -18.48 -31.49
N LEU A 9 -14.42 -19.39 -32.46
CA LEU A 9 -14.10 -19.12 -33.86
C LEU A 9 -15.02 -18.05 -34.46
N SER A 10 -16.32 -18.05 -34.11
CA SER A 10 -17.28 -17.05 -34.60
C SER A 10 -16.97 -15.60 -34.18
N ILE A 11 -16.17 -15.40 -33.11
CA ILE A 11 -15.79 -14.08 -32.60
C ILE A 11 -14.27 -13.88 -32.54
N ILE A 12 -13.50 -14.66 -33.30
CA ILE A 12 -12.04 -14.70 -33.19
C ILE A 12 -11.38 -13.35 -33.51
N ASP A 13 -11.88 -12.61 -34.49
CA ASP A 13 -11.33 -11.29 -34.85
C ASP A 13 -11.51 -10.26 -33.73
N SER A 14 -12.64 -10.35 -33.01
CA SER A 14 -12.86 -9.54 -31.82
C SER A 14 -11.85 -9.88 -30.71
N ILE A 15 -11.52 -11.16 -30.54
CA ILE A 15 -10.52 -11.62 -29.56
C ILE A 15 -9.12 -11.15 -29.95
N VAL A 16 -8.75 -11.20 -31.24
CA VAL A 16 -7.48 -10.65 -31.76
C VAL A 16 -7.38 -9.16 -31.42
N SER A 17 -8.44 -8.38 -31.63
CA SER A 17 -8.49 -6.97 -31.23
C SER A 17 -8.27 -6.79 -29.73
N LEU A 18 -8.84 -7.63 -28.88
CA LEU A 18 -8.63 -7.56 -27.43
C LEU A 18 -7.17 -7.84 -27.04
N ILE A 19 -6.51 -8.81 -27.67
CA ILE A 19 -5.09 -9.12 -27.42
C ILE A 19 -4.21 -7.94 -27.83
N LYS A 20 -4.49 -7.35 -29.01
CA LYS A 20 -3.79 -6.15 -29.50
C LYS A 20 -3.93 -4.96 -28.55
N GLU A 21 -5.13 -4.71 -28.05
CA GLU A 21 -5.38 -3.66 -27.04
C GLU A 21 -4.67 -3.93 -25.72
N ALA A 22 -4.73 -5.18 -25.24
CA ALA A 22 -4.05 -5.56 -24.02
C ALA A 22 -2.53 -5.38 -24.12
N TYR A 23 -1.95 -5.67 -25.29
CA TYR A 23 -0.53 -5.43 -25.54
C TYR A 23 -0.18 -3.94 -25.53
N ALA A 24 -0.99 -3.10 -26.19
CA ALA A 24 -0.74 -1.66 -26.31
C ALA A 24 -0.99 -0.89 -25.00
N TYR A 25 -2.01 -1.28 -24.23
CA TYR A 25 -2.52 -0.49 -23.11
C TYR A 25 -2.47 -1.22 -21.76
N GLY A 26 -1.90 -2.42 -21.72
CA GLY A 26 -1.86 -3.30 -20.55
C GLY A 26 -3.16 -4.07 -20.29
N LYS A 27 -4.30 -3.61 -20.81
CA LYS A 27 -5.60 -4.27 -20.68
C LYS A 27 -6.52 -3.93 -21.85
N SER A 28 -7.34 -4.89 -22.26
CA SER A 28 -8.33 -4.73 -23.33
C SER A 28 -9.63 -4.08 -22.83
N ARG A 29 -10.47 -3.63 -23.77
CA ARG A 29 -11.89 -3.43 -23.48
C ARG A 29 -12.58 -4.74 -23.06
N ILE A 30 -13.81 -4.62 -22.56
CA ILE A 30 -14.62 -5.77 -22.16
C ILE A 30 -15.51 -6.19 -23.33
N LEU A 31 -15.53 -7.48 -23.67
CA LEU A 31 -16.40 -8.06 -24.69
C LEU A 31 -17.49 -8.91 -24.04
N ASP A 32 -18.75 -8.75 -24.45
CA ASP A 32 -19.81 -9.67 -24.03
C ASP A 32 -19.66 -11.01 -24.74
N VAL A 33 -19.65 -12.10 -23.96
CA VAL A 33 -19.55 -13.46 -24.47
C VAL A 33 -20.72 -14.34 -24.02
N SER A 34 -21.90 -13.73 -23.83
CA SER A 34 -23.09 -14.42 -23.34
C SER A 34 -23.57 -15.54 -24.29
N GLY A 35 -23.19 -15.48 -25.56
CA GLY A 35 -23.44 -16.52 -26.55
C GLY A 35 -22.87 -17.90 -26.19
N LEU A 36 -21.86 -17.98 -25.30
CA LEU A 36 -21.35 -19.24 -24.74
C LEU A 36 -22.44 -20.12 -24.13
N ARG A 37 -23.52 -19.53 -23.60
CA ARG A 37 -24.64 -20.27 -23.00
C ARG A 37 -25.33 -21.23 -23.98
N LYS A 38 -25.24 -20.97 -25.28
CA LYS A 38 -25.82 -21.85 -26.32
C LYS A 38 -25.01 -23.14 -26.50
N TYR A 39 -23.74 -23.14 -26.11
CA TYR A 39 -22.78 -24.24 -26.36
C TYR A 39 -22.45 -25.06 -25.09
N GLY A 40 -23.11 -24.75 -23.97
CA GLY A 40 -23.02 -25.56 -22.75
C GLY A 40 -23.93 -25.07 -21.64
N ARG A 41 -24.37 -25.96 -20.75
CA ARG A 41 -25.08 -25.61 -19.51
C ARG A 41 -24.10 -25.71 -18.34
N ARG A 42 -23.91 -24.62 -17.58
CA ARG A 42 -22.98 -24.54 -16.44
C ARG A 42 -23.55 -23.65 -15.34
N GLY A 43 -23.31 -24.02 -14.08
CA GLY A 43 -23.62 -23.19 -12.92
C GLY A 43 -22.70 -21.98 -12.76
N ASN A 44 -21.51 -22.01 -13.37
CA ASN A 44 -20.57 -20.88 -13.39
C ASN A 44 -19.78 -20.84 -14.71
N TRP A 45 -19.64 -19.62 -15.26
CA TRP A 45 -18.88 -19.31 -16.47
C TRP A 45 -17.57 -18.58 -16.19
N TYR A 46 -17.26 -18.29 -14.93
CA TYR A 46 -15.96 -17.72 -14.58
C TYR A 46 -14.85 -18.69 -14.98
N GLY A 47 -13.93 -18.23 -15.79
CA GLY A 47 -12.73 -18.99 -16.17
C GLY A 47 -11.61 -18.04 -16.57
N SER A 48 -10.37 -18.47 -16.41
CA SER A 48 -9.20 -17.69 -16.77
C SER A 48 -8.04 -18.59 -17.18
N ILE A 49 -7.33 -18.15 -18.22
CA ILE A 49 -6.04 -18.71 -18.63
C ILE A 49 -4.98 -17.62 -18.61
N VAL A 50 -3.74 -18.04 -18.39
CA VAL A 50 -2.51 -17.29 -18.62
C VAL A 50 -1.79 -18.01 -19.75
N ILE A 51 -1.50 -17.29 -20.84
CA ILE A 51 -1.05 -17.84 -22.11
C ILE A 51 0.08 -16.99 -22.68
N SER A 52 1.05 -17.65 -23.31
CA SER A 52 2.13 -17.05 -24.12
C SER A 52 2.24 -17.82 -25.44
N LYS A 53 3.05 -17.36 -26.39
CA LYS A 53 3.31 -18.10 -27.64
C LYS A 53 3.78 -19.55 -27.41
N SER A 54 4.42 -19.82 -26.26
CA SER A 54 4.90 -21.15 -25.84
C SER A 54 3.82 -22.06 -25.23
N GLY A 55 2.60 -21.58 -24.99
CA GLY A 55 1.50 -22.40 -24.50
C GLY A 55 0.67 -21.77 -23.37
N ILE A 56 -0.28 -22.54 -22.86
CA ILE A 56 -1.08 -22.17 -21.68
C ILE A 56 -0.27 -22.48 -20.41
N LEU A 57 0.17 -21.43 -19.71
CA LEU A 57 1.01 -21.52 -18.51
C LEU A 57 0.21 -21.87 -17.25
N LYS A 58 -1.03 -21.41 -17.19
CA LYS A 58 -1.96 -21.68 -16.08
C LYS A 58 -3.37 -21.50 -16.60
N GLY A 59 -4.30 -22.35 -16.20
CA GLY A 59 -5.68 -22.21 -16.65
C GLY A 59 -6.66 -22.94 -15.75
N ASN A 60 -7.87 -22.43 -15.68
CA ASN A 60 -9.02 -23.17 -15.22
C ASN A 60 -10.14 -23.11 -16.25
N MET A 61 -11.04 -24.10 -16.18
CA MET A 61 -12.28 -24.20 -16.96
C MET A 61 -12.10 -24.51 -18.45
N ALA A 62 -12.78 -25.58 -18.88
CA ALA A 62 -12.67 -26.12 -20.23
C ALA A 62 -13.04 -25.13 -21.35
N HIS A 63 -13.91 -24.15 -21.10
CA HIS A 63 -14.33 -23.18 -22.12
C HIS A 63 -13.25 -22.12 -22.40
N VAL A 64 -12.51 -21.67 -21.38
CA VAL A 64 -11.40 -20.71 -21.60
C VAL A 64 -10.13 -21.44 -22.04
N ALA A 65 -9.91 -22.69 -21.60
CA ALA A 65 -8.85 -23.53 -22.15
C ALA A 65 -9.03 -23.78 -23.66
N ALA A 66 -10.28 -24.00 -24.11
CA ALA A 66 -10.61 -24.12 -25.53
C ALA A 66 -10.23 -22.85 -26.32
N LEU A 67 -10.58 -21.67 -25.79
CA LEU A 67 -10.17 -20.38 -26.36
C LEU A 67 -8.64 -20.25 -26.45
N GLY A 68 -7.91 -20.62 -25.40
CA GLY A 68 -6.45 -20.60 -25.40
C GLY A 68 -5.85 -21.52 -26.46
N ASN A 69 -6.39 -22.72 -26.64
CA ASN A 69 -5.94 -23.65 -27.66
C ASN A 69 -6.19 -23.13 -29.08
N ILE A 70 -7.31 -22.43 -29.32
CA ILE A 70 -7.58 -21.78 -30.61
C ILE A 70 -6.57 -20.66 -30.88
N ILE A 71 -6.28 -19.84 -29.87
CA ILE A 71 -5.29 -18.76 -29.97
C ILE A 71 -3.91 -19.29 -30.35
N LEU A 72 -3.46 -20.37 -29.70
CA LEU A 72 -2.18 -21.02 -30.01
C LEU A 72 -2.18 -21.65 -31.40
N ARG A 73 -3.24 -22.41 -31.74
CA ARG A 73 -3.36 -23.09 -33.03
C ARG A 73 -3.37 -22.12 -34.21
N LYS A 74 -3.94 -20.92 -34.04
CA LYS A 74 -4.00 -19.87 -35.07
C LYS A 74 -2.76 -18.97 -35.11
N GLY A 75 -1.73 -19.23 -34.28
CA GLY A 75 -0.51 -18.41 -34.26
C GLY A 75 -0.73 -16.96 -33.82
N ILE A 76 -1.84 -16.64 -33.14
CA ILE A 76 -2.24 -15.26 -32.84
C ILE A 76 -1.21 -14.54 -31.94
N LEU A 77 -0.38 -15.28 -31.21
CA LEU A 77 0.63 -14.72 -30.29
C LEU A 77 2.04 -14.62 -30.89
N GLU A 78 2.25 -14.97 -32.16
CA GLU A 78 3.59 -14.98 -32.78
C GLU A 78 4.18 -13.58 -32.89
N ASP A 79 3.36 -12.55 -33.13
CA ASP A 79 3.79 -11.15 -33.29
C ASP A 79 4.02 -10.39 -31.97
N TYR A 80 3.93 -11.06 -30.81
CA TYR A 80 3.90 -10.41 -29.50
C TYR A 80 5.11 -10.75 -28.60
N ASP A 81 6.30 -10.94 -29.18
CA ASP A 81 7.57 -11.22 -28.45
C ASP A 81 7.40 -12.35 -27.39
N ASP A 82 7.96 -12.20 -26.18
CA ASP A 82 7.76 -13.09 -25.03
C ASP A 82 6.61 -12.61 -24.13
N ALA A 83 5.62 -11.91 -24.71
CA ALA A 83 4.49 -11.42 -23.96
C ALA A 83 3.66 -12.56 -23.38
N VAL A 84 3.22 -12.34 -22.14
CA VAL A 84 2.31 -13.24 -21.43
C VAL A 84 0.99 -12.51 -21.24
N PHE A 85 -0.11 -13.11 -21.67
CA PHE A 85 -1.45 -12.56 -21.55
C PHE A 85 -2.28 -13.36 -20.56
N ARG A 86 -3.17 -12.68 -19.82
CA ARG A 86 -4.23 -13.29 -19.05
C ARG A 86 -5.55 -13.04 -19.75
N ILE A 87 -6.24 -14.12 -20.11
CA ILE A 87 -7.58 -14.07 -20.69
C ILE A 87 -8.56 -14.53 -19.63
N ARG A 88 -9.63 -13.76 -19.40
CA ARG A 88 -10.61 -14.01 -18.35
C ARG A 88 -12.03 -13.84 -18.89
N VAL A 89 -12.86 -14.84 -18.66
CA VAL A 89 -14.33 -14.76 -18.76
C VAL A 89 -14.88 -14.62 -17.35
N SER A 90 -15.67 -13.58 -17.08
CA SER A 90 -16.31 -13.38 -15.79
C SER A 90 -17.54 -14.27 -15.61
N SER A 91 -18.05 -14.40 -14.37
CA SER A 91 -19.32 -15.08 -14.10
C SER A 91 -20.53 -14.43 -14.82
N LYS A 92 -20.41 -13.14 -15.17
CA LYS A 92 -21.38 -12.39 -15.99
C LYS A 92 -21.11 -12.48 -17.50
N LEU A 93 -20.30 -13.45 -17.94
CA LEU A 93 -19.97 -13.70 -19.35
C LEU A 93 -19.35 -12.48 -20.04
N LYS A 94 -18.41 -11.84 -19.36
CA LYS A 94 -17.62 -10.74 -19.90
C LYS A 94 -16.18 -11.18 -20.10
N LEU A 95 -15.68 -11.12 -21.33
CA LEU A 95 -14.31 -11.44 -21.70
C LEU A 95 -13.41 -10.20 -21.60
N SER A 96 -12.22 -10.38 -21.05
CA SER A 96 -11.16 -9.35 -21.02
C SER A 96 -9.78 -10.01 -21.13
N VAL A 97 -8.84 -9.29 -21.74
CA VAL A 97 -7.43 -9.68 -21.87
C VAL A 97 -6.55 -8.65 -21.14
N GLU A 98 -5.49 -9.11 -20.48
CA GLU A 98 -4.57 -8.29 -19.70
C GLU A 98 -3.12 -8.74 -19.99
N LEU A 99 -2.21 -7.80 -20.24
CA LEU A 99 -0.79 -8.09 -20.40
C LEU A 99 -0.15 -8.30 -19.02
N VAL A 100 0.45 -9.46 -18.82
CA VAL A 100 1.02 -9.91 -17.54
C VAL A 100 2.52 -9.63 -17.45
N LYS A 101 3.27 -9.74 -18.56
CA LYS A 101 4.72 -9.52 -18.61
C LYS A 101 5.20 -9.21 -20.03
N HIS A 102 6.24 -8.36 -20.16
CA HIS A 102 7.06 -8.17 -21.36
C HIS A 102 8.53 -8.39 -20.96
N VAL A 103 9.33 -9.15 -21.71
CA VAL A 103 10.75 -9.37 -21.42
C VAL A 103 11.58 -9.04 -22.66
N LYS A 104 12.58 -8.14 -22.52
CA LYS A 104 13.68 -8.00 -23.49
C LYS A 104 14.75 -9.07 -23.19
N PRO A 105 15.39 -9.67 -24.21
CA PRO A 105 16.37 -10.73 -23.98
C PRO A 105 17.68 -10.13 -23.45
N ILE A 106 18.21 -10.67 -22.36
CA ILE A 106 19.59 -10.48 -21.95
C ILE A 106 20.25 -11.87 -21.90
N GLU A 107 21.39 -11.97 -22.57
CA GLU A 107 22.16 -13.19 -22.80
C GLU A 107 22.66 -13.83 -21.50
N ARG A 108 22.68 -15.17 -21.52
CA ARG A 108 23.17 -16.03 -20.43
C ARG A 108 24.69 -16.07 -20.44
N LYS A 109 25.33 -15.88 -19.28
CA LYS A 109 26.59 -16.56 -18.97
C LYS A 109 26.45 -17.38 -17.70
N HIS A 110 26.83 -18.65 -17.85
CA HIS A 110 26.93 -19.65 -16.80
C HIS A 110 27.97 -19.25 -15.76
N ASN A 111 27.65 -19.48 -14.47
CA ASN A 111 28.56 -20.30 -13.67
C ASN A 111 27.83 -21.02 -12.54
N LYS A 112 28.21 -22.29 -12.40
CA LYS A 112 27.88 -23.22 -11.32
C LYS A 112 28.70 -22.82 -10.08
N ASP A 113 28.04 -22.56 -8.96
CA ASP A 113 28.01 -23.49 -7.83
C ASP A 113 27.54 -22.81 -6.53
N SER A 114 26.72 -23.58 -5.81
CA SER A 114 26.44 -23.53 -4.37
C SER A 114 25.46 -22.48 -3.78
N ILE A 115 24.43 -23.06 -3.17
CA ILE A 115 23.53 -22.58 -2.12
C ILE A 115 22.32 -21.73 -2.58
N VAL A 116 21.18 -22.42 -2.54
CA VAL A 116 19.85 -21.98 -2.95
C VAL A 116 19.34 -20.84 -2.07
N TYR A 117 19.45 -19.60 -2.56
CA TYR A 117 18.63 -18.48 -2.07
C TYR A 117 17.25 -18.51 -2.76
N TYR A 118 16.28 -19.16 -2.12
CA TYR A 118 14.87 -18.94 -2.47
C TYR A 118 14.48 -17.50 -2.10
N LYS A 119 14.22 -16.65 -3.09
CA LYS A 119 13.61 -15.31 -2.94
C LYS A 119 12.18 -15.45 -2.38
N GLY A 120 12.08 -15.62 -1.05
CA GLY A 120 10.85 -15.73 -0.27
C GLY A 120 10.30 -14.36 0.14
N ALA A 121 9.09 -14.37 0.73
CA ALA A 121 8.43 -13.20 1.32
C ALA A 121 9.38 -12.35 2.16
N ASP A 122 9.22 -11.03 2.13
CA ASP A 122 10.05 -10.07 2.87
C ASP A 122 9.59 -9.95 4.34
N GLU A 123 10.54 -9.84 5.28
CA GLU A 123 10.24 -9.55 6.70
C GLU A 123 9.50 -8.21 6.84
N ASP A 124 9.72 -7.29 5.90
CA ASP A 124 8.98 -6.03 5.80
C ASP A 124 7.47 -6.26 5.60
N VAL A 125 7.07 -7.28 4.84
CA VAL A 125 5.65 -7.63 4.66
C VAL A 125 5.06 -8.15 5.98
N TYR A 126 5.83 -8.95 6.73
CA TYR A 126 5.41 -9.44 8.05
C TYR A 126 5.16 -8.27 9.02
N LEU A 127 6.08 -7.31 9.08
CA LEU A 127 5.92 -6.12 9.93
C LEU A 127 4.77 -5.23 9.44
N ARG A 128 4.63 -5.01 8.13
CA ARG A 128 3.56 -4.18 7.57
C ARG A 128 2.16 -4.75 7.87
N ILE A 129 1.97 -6.07 7.90
CA ILE A 129 0.70 -6.69 8.32
C ILE A 129 0.35 -6.28 9.76
N HIS A 130 1.33 -6.32 10.67
CA HIS A 130 1.11 -5.92 12.06
C HIS A 130 0.77 -4.44 12.19
N GLU A 131 1.49 -3.57 11.46
CA GLU A 131 1.22 -2.13 11.43
C GLU A 131 -0.18 -1.80 10.91
N LEU A 132 -0.60 -2.42 9.80
CA LEU A 132 -1.91 -2.18 9.21
C LEU A 132 -3.03 -2.59 10.18
N LEU A 133 -2.90 -3.75 10.82
CA LEU A 133 -3.92 -4.24 11.75
C LEU A 133 -3.96 -3.43 13.04
N GLU A 134 -2.86 -2.79 13.46
CA GLU A 134 -2.84 -1.94 14.66
C GLU A 134 -3.82 -0.76 14.58
N LEU A 135 -4.17 -0.32 13.36
CA LEU A 135 -5.15 0.74 13.09
C LEU A 135 -6.59 0.37 13.52
N LEU A 136 -6.91 -0.92 13.58
CA LEU A 136 -8.25 -1.39 13.92
C LEU A 136 -8.55 -1.20 15.41
N PRO A 137 -9.79 -1.41 15.89
CA PRO A 137 -10.07 -1.53 17.31
C PRO A 137 -9.58 -2.88 17.86
N LEU A 138 -9.14 -2.89 19.12
CA LEU A 138 -8.72 -4.13 19.80
C LEU A 138 -9.86 -4.59 20.69
N TYR A 139 -10.40 -5.77 20.39
CA TYR A 139 -11.51 -6.36 21.11
C TYR A 139 -11.01 -7.34 22.17
N LYS A 140 -11.73 -7.40 23.28
CA LYS A 140 -11.49 -8.31 24.40
C LYS A 140 -12.82 -8.91 24.84
N TYR A 141 -12.75 -9.95 25.66
CA TYR A 141 -13.93 -10.43 26.38
C TYR A 141 -14.46 -9.35 27.35
N PRO A 142 -15.79 -9.20 27.53
CA PRO A 142 -16.88 -9.93 26.88
C PRO A 142 -17.14 -9.45 25.45
N VAL A 143 -17.55 -10.37 24.57
CA VAL A 143 -17.82 -10.06 23.15
C VAL A 143 -19.30 -10.19 22.86
N ASN A 144 -19.92 -9.12 22.35
CA ASN A 144 -21.31 -9.15 21.91
C ASN A 144 -21.39 -9.52 20.42
N ARG A 145 -22.35 -10.39 20.08
CA ARG A 145 -22.61 -10.80 18.69
C ARG A 145 -22.93 -9.62 17.77
N ARG A 146 -23.62 -8.61 18.29
CA ARG A 146 -24.11 -7.45 17.52
C ARG A 146 -22.99 -6.50 17.10
N ASP A 147 -21.83 -6.57 17.75
CA ASP A 147 -20.69 -5.69 17.50
C ASP A 147 -19.76 -6.23 16.39
N LEU A 148 -20.13 -7.37 15.80
CA LEU A 148 -19.31 -8.09 14.82
C LEU A 148 -19.98 -8.12 13.45
N PRO A 149 -19.21 -7.99 12.35
CA PRO A 149 -19.74 -8.09 11.01
C PRO A 149 -20.21 -9.52 10.70
N SER A 150 -21.01 -9.67 9.64
CA SER A 150 -21.48 -10.99 9.18
C SER A 150 -20.33 -11.91 8.72
N ASN A 151 -19.29 -11.32 8.10
CA ASN A 151 -18.15 -12.04 7.55
C ASN A 151 -16.82 -11.36 7.91
N GLY A 152 -15.75 -12.14 8.11
CA GLY A 152 -14.43 -11.55 8.37
C GLY A 152 -13.30 -12.53 8.66
N ILE A 153 -12.10 -11.98 8.76
CA ILE A 153 -10.89 -12.67 9.21
C ILE A 153 -10.51 -12.07 10.56
N TYR A 154 -10.26 -12.91 11.56
CA TYR A 154 -9.83 -12.49 12.89
C TYR A 154 -8.34 -12.75 13.11
N PHE A 155 -7.75 -11.95 13.99
CA PHE A 155 -6.35 -12.00 14.41
C PHE A 155 -6.30 -11.96 15.93
N PHE A 156 -5.92 -13.05 16.58
CA PHE A 156 -5.73 -13.08 18.03
C PHE A 156 -4.32 -12.64 18.42
N TYR A 157 -4.25 -12.03 19.59
CA TYR A 157 -3.05 -11.60 20.30
C TYR A 157 -3.10 -12.16 21.72
N GLU A 158 -1.95 -12.55 22.25
CA GLU A 158 -1.78 -13.05 23.61
C GLU A 158 -0.93 -12.04 24.39
N GLU A 159 -1.32 -11.74 25.63
CA GLU A 159 -0.53 -10.88 26.50
C GLU A 159 0.90 -11.43 26.68
N GLY A 160 1.90 -10.55 26.58
CA GLY A 160 3.32 -10.94 26.63
C GLY A 160 3.93 -11.33 25.28
N GLU A 161 3.11 -11.61 24.26
CA GLU A 161 3.59 -11.85 22.89
C GLU A 161 3.72 -10.53 22.11
N VAL A 162 4.94 -10.03 22.01
CA VAL A 162 5.25 -8.75 21.36
C VAL A 162 6.40 -8.85 20.37
N ILE A 163 6.37 -7.99 19.36
CA ILE A 163 7.45 -7.78 18.39
C ILE A 163 8.15 -6.48 18.79
N LYS A 164 9.47 -6.52 18.96
CA LYS A 164 10.30 -5.33 19.22
C LYS A 164 11.19 -5.07 18.03
N VAL A 165 11.04 -3.92 17.38
CA VAL A 165 11.89 -3.47 16.26
C VAL A 165 12.30 -2.03 16.52
N GLY A 166 13.59 -1.82 16.79
CA GLY A 166 14.10 -0.52 17.26
C GLY A 166 13.37 -0.08 18.54
N SER A 167 12.80 1.13 18.53
CA SER A 167 12.01 1.67 19.64
C SER A 167 10.52 1.28 19.64
N ARG A 168 10.05 0.55 18.62
CA ARG A 168 8.62 0.20 18.46
C ARG A 168 8.32 -1.17 19.05
N VAL A 169 7.14 -1.26 19.68
CA VAL A 169 6.61 -2.49 20.27
C VAL A 169 5.21 -2.74 19.69
N PHE A 170 5.04 -3.89 19.03
CA PHE A 170 3.75 -4.32 18.47
C PHE A 170 3.26 -5.57 19.20
N LYS A 171 1.94 -5.76 19.26
CA LYS A 171 1.37 -7.06 19.68
C LYS A 171 1.61 -8.08 18.57
N ARG A 172 2.19 -9.23 18.89
CA ARG A 172 2.43 -10.31 17.93
C ARG A 172 1.12 -11.04 17.64
N ILE A 173 0.80 -11.25 16.36
CA ILE A 173 -0.33 -12.10 15.99
C ILE A 173 0.02 -13.54 16.36
N VAL A 174 -0.83 -14.18 17.16
CA VAL A 174 -0.63 -15.57 17.61
C VAL A 174 -1.60 -16.55 16.94
N ARG A 175 -2.65 -16.06 16.29
CA ARG A 175 -3.58 -16.88 15.50
C ARG A 175 -4.30 -16.03 14.47
N VAL A 176 -4.50 -16.59 13.29
CA VAL A 176 -5.40 -16.04 12.27
C VAL A 176 -6.52 -17.03 12.01
N GLY A 177 -7.73 -16.56 11.70
CA GLY A 177 -8.65 -17.45 11.01
C GLY A 177 -9.97 -16.83 10.56
N THR A 178 -10.78 -17.66 9.93
CA THR A 178 -12.10 -17.27 9.41
C THR A 178 -13.16 -18.38 9.57
N HIS A 179 -14.22 -18.31 8.78
CA HIS A 179 -15.37 -19.20 8.73
C HIS A 179 -15.72 -19.55 7.27
N LYS A 180 -16.10 -20.82 7.03
CA LYS A 180 -16.33 -21.37 5.69
C LYS A 180 -17.66 -20.94 5.06
N GLU A 181 -18.73 -20.87 5.84
CA GLU A 181 -20.07 -20.46 5.39
C GLU A 181 -20.28 -18.96 5.60
N GLN A 182 -21.07 -18.30 4.76
CA GLN A 182 -21.36 -16.86 4.93
C GLN A 182 -22.16 -16.60 6.22
N GLY A 183 -21.98 -15.41 6.83
CA GLY A 183 -22.74 -14.97 7.99
C GLY A 183 -22.33 -15.61 9.33
N ARG A 184 -21.28 -16.45 9.34
CA ARG A 184 -20.85 -17.21 10.53
C ARG A 184 -19.75 -16.52 11.35
N PHE A 185 -19.28 -15.34 10.98
CA PHE A 185 -18.20 -14.66 11.71
C PHE A 185 -18.51 -14.43 13.19
N PRO A 186 -19.70 -13.91 13.58
CA PRO A 186 -20.00 -13.68 14.99
C PRO A 186 -20.01 -14.97 15.81
N ASN A 187 -20.66 -16.02 15.28
CA ASN A 187 -20.67 -17.34 15.93
C ASN A 187 -19.27 -17.90 16.09
N ARG A 188 -18.41 -17.74 15.06
CA ARG A 188 -17.03 -18.24 15.11
C ARG A 188 -16.22 -17.58 16.22
N ILE A 189 -16.36 -16.28 16.42
CA ILE A 189 -15.71 -15.56 17.53
C ILE A 189 -16.29 -16.03 18.88
N LEU A 190 -17.61 -16.17 18.99
CA LEU A 190 -18.26 -16.64 20.20
C LEU A 190 -17.85 -18.09 20.56
N ASP A 191 -17.67 -18.97 19.59
CA ASP A 191 -17.17 -20.34 19.80
C ASP A 191 -15.80 -20.33 20.49
N HIS A 192 -14.94 -19.34 20.18
CA HIS A 192 -13.66 -19.20 20.86
C HIS A 192 -13.84 -18.80 22.33
N PHE A 193 -14.66 -17.80 22.66
CA PHE A 193 -14.78 -17.28 24.04
C PHE A 193 -15.76 -18.05 24.95
N TYR A 194 -16.80 -18.65 24.38
CA TYR A 194 -17.93 -19.25 25.10
C TYR A 194 -18.13 -20.75 24.84
N GLY A 195 -17.55 -21.29 23.76
CA GLY A 195 -17.69 -22.70 23.37
C GLY A 195 -16.81 -23.67 24.17
N ASP A 196 -16.37 -24.74 23.51
CA ASP A 196 -15.45 -25.75 24.06
C ASP A 196 -14.48 -26.25 22.96
N LYS A 197 -13.66 -27.25 23.28
CA LYS A 197 -12.72 -27.87 22.35
C LYS A 197 -13.37 -28.43 21.08
N ASN A 198 -14.65 -28.81 21.13
CA ASN A 198 -15.35 -29.45 20.02
C ASN A 198 -15.88 -28.38 19.05
N SER A 199 -16.30 -27.22 19.54
CA SER A 199 -16.67 -26.09 18.67
C SER A 199 -15.45 -25.29 18.18
N SER A 200 -14.34 -25.34 18.92
CA SER A 200 -13.14 -24.56 18.64
C SER A 200 -11.85 -25.39 18.70
N VAL A 201 -11.30 -25.68 17.52
CA VAL A 201 -9.96 -26.29 17.38
C VAL A 201 -8.88 -25.46 18.10
N PHE A 202 -9.06 -24.15 18.21
CA PHE A 202 -8.17 -23.30 18.98
C PHE A 202 -8.17 -23.67 20.47
N ARG A 203 -9.36 -23.84 21.06
CA ARG A 203 -9.53 -24.27 22.47
C ARG A 203 -8.94 -25.65 22.71
N ARG A 204 -9.11 -26.55 21.74
CA ARG A 204 -8.48 -27.88 21.75
C ARG A 204 -6.96 -27.77 21.84
N HIS A 205 -6.32 -26.93 21.04
CA HIS A 205 -4.87 -26.75 21.10
C HIS A 205 -4.39 -26.08 22.39
N LEU A 206 -5.12 -25.07 22.89
CA LEU A 206 -4.81 -24.42 24.17
C LEU A 206 -4.87 -25.40 25.33
N GLY A 207 -5.95 -26.18 25.43
CA GLY A 207 -6.10 -27.18 26.50
C GLY A 207 -5.04 -28.27 26.44
N ALA A 208 -4.66 -28.71 25.24
CA ALA A 208 -3.59 -29.68 25.06
C ALA A 208 -2.24 -29.12 25.51
N ALA A 209 -1.94 -27.86 25.19
CA ALA A 209 -0.71 -27.20 25.63
C ALA A 209 -0.70 -26.97 27.16
N ILE A 210 -1.84 -26.69 27.79
CA ILE A 210 -1.96 -26.58 29.25
C ILE A 210 -1.64 -27.92 29.91
N LEU A 211 -2.25 -29.01 29.44
CA LEU A 211 -1.98 -30.36 29.94
C LEU A 211 -0.51 -30.74 29.76
N ALA A 212 0.03 -30.54 28.55
CA ALA A 212 1.40 -30.90 28.23
C ALA A 212 2.46 -30.07 28.97
N ARG A 213 2.15 -28.81 29.33
CA ARG A 213 3.03 -27.99 30.17
C ARG A 213 3.11 -28.53 31.60
N GLU A 214 2.01 -29.06 32.13
CA GLU A 214 1.96 -29.66 33.48
C GLU A 214 2.59 -31.05 33.49
N ASN A 215 2.26 -31.89 32.49
CA ASN A 215 2.85 -33.20 32.29
C ASN A 215 2.78 -33.59 30.79
N PRO A 216 3.93 -33.66 30.07
CA PRO A 216 3.98 -34.07 28.67
C PRO A 216 3.41 -35.46 28.38
N HIS A 217 3.37 -36.34 29.40
CA HIS A 217 2.86 -37.70 29.32
C HIS A 217 1.46 -37.86 29.96
N ASP A 218 0.73 -36.76 30.19
CA ASP A 218 -0.63 -36.81 30.73
C ASP A 218 -1.52 -37.69 29.84
N SER A 219 -2.05 -38.78 30.43
CA SER A 219 -2.88 -39.76 29.73
C SER A 219 -4.15 -39.14 29.11
N ARG A 220 -4.59 -38.00 29.65
CA ARG A 220 -5.75 -37.23 29.17
C ARG A 220 -5.48 -36.52 27.84
N LEU A 221 -4.22 -36.32 27.42
CA LEU A 221 -3.88 -35.64 26.16
C LEU A 221 -4.49 -36.32 24.94
N ARG A 222 -4.45 -37.66 24.89
CA ARG A 222 -5.02 -38.44 23.79
C ARG A 222 -6.53 -38.23 23.70
N GLU A 223 -7.22 -38.35 24.83
CA GLU A 223 -8.68 -38.15 24.91
C GLU A 223 -9.07 -36.70 24.60
N TRP A 224 -8.33 -35.73 25.12
CA TRP A 224 -8.58 -34.32 24.85
C TRP A 224 -8.44 -33.96 23.37
N MET A 225 -7.41 -34.48 22.70
CA MET A 225 -7.13 -34.17 21.29
C MET A 225 -8.02 -34.92 20.30
N LYS A 226 -8.30 -36.21 20.56
CA LYS A 226 -8.98 -37.09 19.60
C LYS A 226 -10.41 -37.50 20.03
N GLY A 227 -10.71 -37.52 21.31
CA GLY A 227 -12.01 -37.90 21.85
C GLY A 227 -13.04 -36.77 21.78
N SER A 228 -14.31 -37.10 21.99
CA SER A 228 -15.41 -36.13 22.06
C SER A 228 -15.60 -35.57 23.48
N LYS A 229 -15.12 -36.28 24.51
CA LYS A 229 -15.31 -35.92 25.91
C LYS A 229 -14.60 -34.61 26.26
N THR A 230 -15.37 -33.63 26.72
CA THR A 230 -14.84 -32.36 27.21
C THR A 230 -14.47 -32.47 28.69
N LEU A 231 -13.19 -32.27 29.02
CA LEU A 231 -12.70 -32.24 30.39
C LEU A 231 -12.96 -30.87 31.02
N ARG A 232 -13.87 -30.82 32.00
CA ARG A 232 -14.38 -29.55 32.56
C ARG A 232 -13.29 -28.72 33.25
N ASP A 233 -12.35 -29.37 33.92
CA ASP A 233 -11.20 -28.70 34.57
C ASP A 233 -10.28 -28.02 33.55
N VAL A 234 -10.00 -28.70 32.43
CA VAL A 234 -9.17 -28.16 31.34
C VAL A 234 -9.90 -27.03 30.61
N GLU A 235 -11.18 -27.20 30.27
CA GLU A 235 -11.98 -26.12 29.65
C GLU A 235 -12.10 -24.89 30.53
N ARG A 236 -12.16 -25.05 31.86
CA ARG A 236 -12.15 -23.91 32.79
C ARG A 236 -10.84 -23.14 32.69
N LYS A 237 -9.70 -23.83 32.63
CA LYS A 237 -8.38 -23.21 32.42
C LYS A 237 -8.30 -22.51 31.05
N VAL A 238 -8.78 -23.14 29.97
CA VAL A 238 -8.83 -22.55 28.62
C VAL A 238 -9.73 -21.31 28.57
N SER A 239 -10.92 -21.38 29.15
CA SER A 239 -11.86 -20.26 29.21
C SER A 239 -11.24 -19.07 29.94
N ARG A 240 -10.61 -19.32 31.10
CA ARG A 240 -9.91 -18.29 31.86
C ARG A 240 -8.81 -17.64 31.03
N LEU A 241 -7.95 -18.46 30.40
CA LEU A 241 -6.86 -17.98 29.55
C LEU A 241 -7.36 -17.09 28.41
N LEU A 242 -8.37 -17.53 27.64
CA LEU A 242 -8.91 -16.76 26.52
C LEU A 242 -9.59 -15.47 26.95
N ARG A 243 -10.26 -15.46 28.10
CA ARG A 243 -11.00 -14.28 28.58
C ARG A 243 -10.09 -13.23 29.21
N GLU A 244 -9.01 -13.65 29.87
CA GLU A 244 -8.11 -12.75 30.59
C GLU A 244 -6.92 -12.28 29.76
N ARG A 245 -6.30 -13.16 28.97
CA ARG A 245 -5.00 -12.91 28.32
C ARG A 245 -5.08 -12.68 26.82
N PHE A 246 -6.20 -13.03 26.20
CA PHE A 246 -6.35 -12.87 24.76
C PHE A 246 -7.16 -11.64 24.39
N SER A 247 -6.78 -11.07 23.25
CA SER A 247 -7.50 -10.00 22.56
C SER A 247 -7.51 -10.31 21.08
N PHE A 248 -8.39 -9.68 20.30
CA PHE A 248 -8.43 -9.89 18.87
C PHE A 248 -8.78 -8.63 18.10
N ARG A 249 -8.38 -8.63 16.84
CA ARG A 249 -8.81 -7.67 15.81
C ARG A 249 -9.46 -8.43 14.68
N TYR A 250 -10.21 -7.75 13.83
CA TYR A 250 -10.78 -8.38 12.64
C TYR A 250 -10.77 -7.43 11.44
N ILE A 251 -10.72 -8.00 10.25
CA ILE A 251 -11.08 -7.32 9.00
C ILE A 251 -12.34 -7.94 8.44
N LYS A 252 -13.25 -7.11 7.94
CA LYS A 252 -14.44 -7.55 7.21
C LYS A 252 -14.04 -7.94 5.80
N VAL A 253 -14.42 -9.15 5.38
CA VAL A 253 -14.21 -9.66 4.02
C VAL A 253 -15.44 -10.46 3.61
N ASP A 254 -16.32 -9.86 2.81
CA ASP A 254 -17.59 -10.49 2.46
C ASP A 254 -17.44 -11.61 1.45
N ASP A 255 -16.57 -11.45 0.45
CA ASP A 255 -16.34 -12.48 -0.55
C ASP A 255 -15.66 -13.70 0.08
N ARG A 256 -16.27 -14.87 -0.08
CA ARG A 256 -15.85 -16.10 0.56
C ARG A 256 -14.49 -16.58 0.05
N ASP A 257 -14.27 -16.52 -1.25
CA ASP A 257 -13.06 -17.08 -1.86
C ASP A 257 -11.86 -16.17 -1.61
N GLU A 258 -12.06 -14.85 -1.68
CA GLU A 258 -11.08 -13.85 -1.23
C GLU A 258 -10.71 -14.06 0.24
N ARG A 259 -11.70 -14.25 1.11
CA ARG A 259 -11.49 -14.45 2.55
C ARG A 259 -10.66 -15.69 2.85
N LEU A 260 -10.95 -16.82 2.18
CA LEU A 260 -10.21 -18.07 2.36
C LEU A 260 -8.81 -18.00 1.76
N GLU A 261 -8.64 -17.38 0.59
CA GLU A 261 -7.30 -17.18 0.01
C GLU A 261 -6.44 -16.27 0.89
N LEU A 262 -7.02 -15.18 1.40
CA LEU A 262 -6.31 -14.24 2.24
C LEU A 262 -5.94 -14.85 3.60
N GLU A 263 -6.82 -15.65 4.21
CA GLU A 263 -6.51 -16.43 5.43
C GLU A 263 -5.28 -17.33 5.21
N GLU A 264 -5.27 -18.13 4.13
CA GLU A 264 -4.14 -19.01 3.80
C GLU A 264 -2.84 -18.22 3.68
N ARG A 265 -2.87 -17.12 2.93
CA ARG A 265 -1.68 -16.29 2.67
C ARG A 265 -1.17 -15.58 3.91
N LEU A 266 -2.07 -15.07 4.75
CA LEU A 266 -1.74 -14.44 6.02
C LEU A 266 -1.06 -15.44 6.95
N ILE A 267 -1.64 -16.64 7.12
CA ILE A 267 -1.06 -17.68 7.97
C ILE A 267 0.33 -18.09 7.47
N SER A 268 0.48 -18.33 6.15
CA SER A 268 1.77 -18.69 5.55
C SER A 268 2.83 -17.61 5.77
N THR A 269 2.50 -16.34 5.52
CA THR A 269 3.44 -15.22 5.75
C THR A 269 3.83 -15.11 7.21
N LEU A 270 2.87 -15.17 8.13
CA LEU A 270 3.13 -15.04 9.56
C LEU A 270 3.98 -16.21 10.09
N ALA A 271 3.66 -17.45 9.71
CA ALA A 271 4.37 -18.65 10.16
C ALA A 271 5.86 -18.66 9.82
N ARG A 272 6.27 -17.97 8.74
CA ARG A 272 7.67 -17.85 8.31
C ARG A 272 8.53 -16.99 9.24
N PHE A 273 7.94 -15.96 9.84
CA PHE A 273 8.68 -14.92 10.58
C PHE A 273 8.35 -14.87 12.07
N SER A 274 7.14 -15.29 12.46
CA SER A 274 6.71 -15.34 13.86
C SER A 274 7.69 -16.07 14.80
N PRO A 275 8.38 -17.17 14.41
CA PRO A 275 9.31 -17.86 15.31
C PRO A 275 10.43 -16.97 15.86
N LYS A 276 10.86 -15.93 15.13
CA LYS A 276 11.87 -14.96 15.57
C LYS A 276 11.42 -14.12 16.77
N TYR A 277 10.10 -14.00 16.98
CA TYR A 277 9.48 -13.09 17.95
C TYR A 277 8.68 -13.82 19.03
N VAL A 278 8.74 -15.15 19.09
CA VAL A 278 8.03 -15.94 20.10
C VAL A 278 8.69 -15.74 21.47
N SER A 279 7.91 -15.34 22.47
CA SER A 279 8.41 -15.22 23.84
C SER A 279 8.92 -16.56 24.37
N PRO A 280 9.94 -16.59 25.24
CA PRO A 280 10.29 -17.80 25.98
C PRO A 280 9.13 -18.36 26.81
N ASN A 281 8.20 -17.50 27.26
CA ASN A 281 7.07 -17.89 28.11
C ASN A 281 5.79 -18.24 27.32
N TRP A 282 5.85 -18.27 25.99
CA TRP A 282 4.67 -18.55 25.17
C TRP A 282 4.16 -19.97 25.39
N LEU A 283 2.89 -20.13 25.78
CA LEU A 283 2.28 -21.45 26.05
C LEU A 283 2.37 -22.40 24.85
N GLY A 284 2.36 -21.86 23.63
CA GLY A 284 2.44 -22.65 22.40
C GLY A 284 3.69 -23.52 22.29
N ARG A 285 4.77 -23.21 23.01
CA ARG A 285 5.99 -24.03 23.11
C ARG A 285 5.75 -25.41 23.69
N TYR A 286 4.74 -25.57 24.55
CA TYR A 286 4.35 -26.84 25.16
C TYR A 286 3.29 -27.60 24.36
N SER A 287 2.79 -27.05 23.25
CA SER A 287 1.78 -27.73 22.44
C SER A 287 2.30 -29.09 21.97
N PRO A 288 1.53 -30.18 22.07
CA PRO A 288 1.93 -31.48 21.51
C PRO A 288 1.98 -31.45 19.97
N THR A 289 1.41 -30.42 19.33
CA THR A 289 1.41 -30.26 17.88
C THR A 289 2.66 -29.51 17.42
N GLU A 290 3.55 -30.20 16.69
CA GLU A 290 4.83 -29.63 16.21
C GLU A 290 4.63 -28.36 15.37
N LYS A 291 3.64 -28.35 14.47
CA LYS A 291 3.34 -27.20 13.60
C LYS A 291 3.07 -25.91 14.39
N ILE A 292 2.47 -26.01 15.58
CA ILE A 292 2.22 -24.85 16.45
C ILE A 292 3.52 -24.35 17.06
N ARG A 293 4.34 -25.28 17.59
CA ARG A 293 5.65 -24.95 18.18
C ARG A 293 6.56 -24.28 17.14
N ARG A 294 6.64 -24.87 15.94
CA ARG A 294 7.54 -24.42 14.87
C ARG A 294 7.12 -23.10 14.23
N SER A 295 5.82 -22.89 13.98
CA SER A 295 5.34 -21.68 13.30
C SER A 295 5.22 -20.46 14.21
N GLY A 296 5.19 -20.66 15.54
CA GLY A 296 4.86 -19.59 16.48
C GLY A 296 3.38 -19.17 16.44
N LEU A 297 2.50 -19.92 15.75
CA LEU A 297 1.08 -19.64 15.63
C LEU A 297 0.24 -20.79 16.18
N TRP A 298 -0.92 -20.47 16.74
CA TRP A 298 -1.97 -21.43 17.07
C TRP A 298 -2.76 -21.93 15.84
N ASN A 299 -2.10 -21.97 14.68
CA ASN A 299 -2.60 -22.49 13.41
C ASN A 299 -1.87 -23.81 13.07
N VAL A 300 -2.57 -24.72 12.40
CA VAL A 300 -2.01 -26.00 11.90
C VAL A 300 -2.16 -26.08 10.40
N GLU A 301 -3.33 -25.69 9.89
CA GLU A 301 -3.55 -25.50 8.46
C GLU A 301 -2.79 -24.26 7.97
N HIS A 302 -2.34 -24.29 6.72
CA HIS A 302 -1.66 -23.21 5.98
C HIS A 302 -0.29 -22.72 6.47
N VAL A 303 0.20 -23.16 7.63
CA VAL A 303 1.53 -22.73 8.14
C VAL A 303 2.70 -23.13 7.24
N ASP A 304 2.53 -24.19 6.43
CA ASP A 304 3.52 -24.66 5.45
C ASP A 304 3.11 -24.33 4.00
N SER A 305 2.05 -23.52 3.79
CA SER A 305 1.60 -23.20 2.44
C SER A 305 2.67 -22.38 1.70
N PRO A 306 2.92 -22.66 0.41
CA PRO A 306 3.82 -21.83 -0.39
C PRO A 306 3.19 -20.48 -0.79
N LYS A 307 1.89 -20.28 -0.56
CA LYS A 307 1.19 -19.04 -0.93
C LYS A 307 1.34 -18.03 0.19
N TYR A 308 2.20 -17.03 0.01
CA TYR A 308 2.38 -15.92 0.95
C TYR A 308 1.72 -14.63 0.42
N ILE A 309 1.64 -13.61 1.27
CA ILE A 309 1.26 -12.24 0.92
C ILE A 309 2.30 -11.62 -0.02
N GLU A 310 1.92 -11.44 -1.28
CA GLU A 310 2.62 -10.59 -2.26
C GLU A 310 2.12 -9.13 -2.18
N LEU A 311 2.83 -8.18 -2.79
CA LEU A 311 2.50 -6.74 -2.75
C LEU A 311 1.04 -6.41 -3.10
N LYS A 312 0.45 -7.07 -4.11
CA LYS A 312 -0.96 -6.88 -4.47
C LYS A 312 -1.93 -7.30 -3.36
N HIS A 313 -1.59 -8.35 -2.61
CA HIS A 313 -2.40 -8.83 -1.50
C HIS A 313 -2.23 -7.91 -0.29
N LEU A 314 -1.03 -7.36 -0.09
CA LEU A 314 -0.78 -6.36 0.94
C LEU A 314 -1.58 -5.08 0.70
N ALA A 315 -1.60 -4.58 -0.55
CA ALA A 315 -2.44 -3.45 -0.94
C ALA A 315 -3.93 -3.75 -0.75
N ARG A 316 -4.38 -4.97 -1.07
CA ARG A 316 -5.78 -5.37 -0.82
C ARG A 316 -6.09 -5.51 0.67
N LEU A 317 -5.17 -6.04 1.48
CA LEU A 317 -5.30 -6.10 2.94
C LEU A 317 -5.44 -4.70 3.53
N GLU A 318 -4.61 -3.76 3.09
CA GLU A 318 -4.70 -2.35 3.48
C GLU A 318 -6.07 -1.76 3.13
N GLN A 319 -6.58 -2.00 1.92
CA GLN A 319 -7.93 -1.61 1.54
C GLN A 319 -9.01 -2.21 2.45
N LEU A 320 -8.92 -3.50 2.76
CA LEU A 320 -9.88 -4.19 3.65
C LEU A 320 -9.83 -3.66 5.08
N VAL A 321 -8.65 -3.31 5.59
CA VAL A 321 -8.50 -2.64 6.90
C VAL A 321 -9.28 -1.32 6.91
N TYR A 322 -9.13 -0.51 5.86
CA TYR A 322 -9.87 0.75 5.76
C TYR A 322 -11.38 0.55 5.58
N GLU A 323 -11.79 -0.42 4.76
CA GLU A 323 -13.21 -0.78 4.58
C GLU A 323 -13.83 -1.24 5.92
N THR A 324 -13.07 -1.98 6.73
CA THR A 324 -13.52 -2.44 8.06
C THR A 324 -13.69 -1.27 9.02
N LEU A 325 -12.75 -0.32 9.02
CA LEU A 325 -12.86 0.88 9.86
C LEU A 325 -14.10 1.71 9.48
N ALA A 326 -14.39 1.83 8.19
CA ALA A 326 -15.51 2.61 7.67
C ALA A 326 -16.88 2.07 8.14
N GLU A 327 -17.03 0.74 8.22
CA GLU A 327 -18.31 0.11 8.61
C GLU A 327 -18.54 0.05 10.12
N ALA A 328 -17.49 0.11 10.94
CA ALA A 328 -17.60 0.06 12.41
C ALA A 328 -18.10 1.38 13.05
N GLY A 329 -18.78 2.23 12.29
CA GLY A 329 -19.31 3.51 12.77
C GLY A 329 -18.25 4.60 12.99
N ARG A 330 -16.99 4.38 12.57
CA ARG A 330 -16.09 5.50 12.27
C ARG A 330 -16.34 5.89 10.83
N ASP A 331 -17.01 7.02 10.59
CA ASP A 331 -17.34 7.47 9.24
C ASP A 331 -16.07 7.76 8.43
N LEU A 332 -15.58 6.74 7.72
CA LEU A 332 -14.53 6.89 6.70
C LEU A 332 -15.08 6.82 5.27
N THR A 333 -16.40 6.72 5.10
CA THR A 333 -17.04 6.93 3.80
C THR A 333 -16.83 8.35 3.29
N LEU A 334 -16.56 9.30 4.20
CA LEU A 334 -16.03 10.63 3.89
C LEU A 334 -14.60 10.67 3.31
N PHE A 335 -13.76 9.62 3.42
CA PHE A 335 -12.34 9.68 3.00
C PHE A 335 -11.95 8.82 1.82
N ARG A 336 -12.82 7.90 1.38
CA ARG A 336 -12.56 7.05 0.21
C ARG A 336 -12.25 7.86 -1.06
N ASP A 337 -12.83 9.06 -1.14
CA ASP A 337 -12.60 10.02 -2.22
C ASP A 337 -11.72 11.21 -1.82
N LYS A 338 -11.38 11.38 -0.54
CA LYS A 338 -10.59 12.52 -0.09
C LYS A 338 -9.11 12.21 -0.06
N ARG A 339 -8.38 12.91 -0.92
CA ARG A 339 -6.91 12.90 -0.94
C ARG A 339 -6.37 14.27 -0.58
N ALA A 340 -5.30 14.25 0.21
CA ALA A 340 -4.57 15.45 0.59
C ALA A 340 -3.33 15.62 -0.31
N LEU A 341 -3.06 16.85 -0.72
CA LEU A 341 -1.81 17.26 -1.36
C LEU A 341 -1.09 18.26 -0.48
N VAL A 342 0.09 17.90 0.00
CA VAL A 342 0.97 18.77 0.76
C VAL A 342 2.01 19.38 -0.19
N LEU A 343 2.08 20.71 -0.23
CA LEU A 343 3.09 21.44 -0.99
C LEU A 343 4.18 21.92 -0.05
N ILE A 344 5.42 21.51 -0.30
CA ILE A 344 6.59 21.87 0.50
C ILE A 344 7.61 22.66 -0.34
N PRO A 345 8.32 23.65 0.21
CA PRO A 345 9.32 24.39 -0.54
C PRO A 345 10.60 23.56 -0.71
N CYS A 346 11.33 23.78 -1.79
CA CYS A 346 12.73 23.33 -1.88
C CYS A 346 13.63 24.07 -0.88
N CYS A 347 14.91 23.68 -0.77
CA CYS A 347 15.88 24.38 0.06
C CYS A 347 17.19 24.70 -0.65
N LYS A 348 17.93 25.66 -0.09
CA LYS A 348 19.28 26.05 -0.53
C LYS A 348 20.28 24.91 -0.37
N SER A 349 20.37 24.34 0.83
CA SER A 349 21.31 23.25 1.15
C SER A 349 20.95 21.97 0.41
N LYS A 350 21.91 21.42 -0.35
CA LYS A 350 21.76 20.19 -1.13
C LYS A 350 22.93 19.24 -0.87
N ASN A 351 22.69 17.94 -0.91
CA ASN A 351 23.75 16.94 -0.89
C ASN A 351 23.57 15.95 -2.03
N VAL A 352 24.62 15.77 -2.83
CA VAL A 352 24.56 15.00 -4.06
C VAL A 352 24.94 13.55 -3.76
N TYR A 353 24.05 12.64 -4.11
CA TYR A 353 24.26 11.20 -4.00
C TYR A 353 24.00 10.55 -5.36
N PRO A 354 24.99 9.86 -5.98
CA PRO A 354 24.79 9.08 -7.19
C PRO A 354 23.75 7.98 -6.96
N ILE A 355 22.81 7.82 -7.89
CA ILE A 355 21.66 6.94 -7.68
C ILE A 355 21.99 5.48 -7.96
N SER A 356 21.45 4.59 -7.11
CA SER A 356 21.39 3.14 -7.28
C SER A 356 19.97 2.57 -7.48
N SER A 357 18.93 3.42 -7.44
CA SER A 357 17.52 3.04 -7.41
C SER A 357 16.69 3.58 -8.58
N THR A 358 15.49 3.03 -8.79
CA THR A 358 14.56 3.49 -9.82
C THR A 358 13.96 4.86 -9.47
N LEU A 359 13.92 5.77 -10.45
CA LEU A 359 13.38 7.12 -10.31
C LEU A 359 12.04 7.28 -10.99
N SER A 360 11.20 8.17 -10.46
CA SER A 360 9.93 8.50 -11.10
C SER A 360 10.10 9.46 -12.27
N THR A 361 9.16 9.37 -13.20
CA THR A 361 9.07 10.31 -14.33
C THR A 361 8.54 11.67 -13.86
N PRO A 362 8.98 12.79 -14.46
CA PRO A 362 8.44 14.11 -14.15
C PRO A 362 6.94 14.23 -14.43
N LEU A 363 6.29 15.25 -13.85
CA LEU A 363 4.88 15.53 -14.15
C LEU A 363 4.66 15.85 -15.64
N PRO A 364 3.59 15.35 -16.28
CA PRO A 364 3.33 15.64 -17.69
C PRO A 364 3.32 17.14 -17.99
N GLY A 365 4.11 17.56 -18.99
CA GLY A 365 4.25 18.95 -19.42
C GLY A 365 5.31 19.79 -18.69
N ILE A 366 5.85 19.33 -17.55
CA ILE A 366 6.76 20.16 -16.72
C ILE A 366 8.11 20.41 -17.41
N ASN A 367 8.62 19.45 -18.18
CA ASN A 367 9.95 19.55 -18.81
C ASN A 367 10.02 20.69 -19.82
N ASN A 368 8.92 21.02 -20.50
CA ASN A 368 8.87 22.15 -21.42
C ASN A 368 9.13 23.47 -20.68
N LEU A 369 8.52 23.64 -19.50
CA LEU A 369 8.71 24.85 -18.68
C LEU A 369 10.11 24.89 -18.06
N ARG A 370 10.61 23.74 -17.57
CA ARG A 370 11.97 23.61 -17.03
C ARG A 370 13.02 23.95 -18.06
N ASN A 371 12.86 23.51 -19.31
CA ASN A 371 13.79 23.81 -20.39
C ASN A 371 13.81 25.31 -20.73
N LYS A 372 12.65 25.98 -20.69
CA LYS A 372 12.57 27.44 -20.86
C LYS A 372 13.32 28.17 -19.73
N LEU A 373 13.09 27.78 -18.47
CA LEU A 373 13.78 28.38 -17.33
C LEU A 373 15.29 28.13 -17.38
N LEU A 374 15.70 26.91 -17.73
CA LEU A 374 17.11 26.55 -17.84
C LEU A 374 17.83 27.36 -18.93
N LYS A 375 17.17 27.66 -20.05
CA LYS A 375 17.70 28.58 -21.08
C LYS A 375 17.92 29.99 -20.52
N LEU A 376 16.94 30.53 -19.78
CA LEU A 376 17.07 31.85 -19.15
C LEU A 376 18.17 31.86 -18.07
N LEU A 377 18.27 30.81 -17.27
CA LEU A 377 19.35 30.65 -16.29
C LEU A 377 20.72 30.63 -16.97
N LYS A 378 20.89 29.86 -18.06
CA LYS A 378 22.10 29.83 -18.87
C LYS A 378 22.45 31.21 -19.46
N ALA A 379 21.45 31.99 -19.85
CA ALA A 379 21.64 33.33 -20.39
C ALA A 379 21.92 34.40 -19.31
N THR A 380 21.81 34.08 -18.02
CA THR A 380 22.01 35.03 -16.92
C THR A 380 23.39 34.82 -16.29
N PRO A 381 24.41 35.67 -16.55
CA PRO A 381 25.79 35.41 -16.09
C PRO A 381 25.89 35.15 -14.58
N SER A 382 25.26 35.99 -13.75
CA SER A 382 25.26 35.87 -12.28
C SER A 382 24.64 34.57 -11.75
N LEU A 383 23.81 33.89 -12.54
CA LEU A 383 23.24 32.58 -12.19
C LEU A 383 24.04 31.43 -12.81
N ARG A 384 24.40 31.56 -14.09
CA ARG A 384 25.20 30.58 -14.84
C ARG A 384 26.53 30.30 -14.15
N GLU A 385 27.12 31.32 -13.54
CA GLU A 385 28.47 31.25 -12.97
C GLU A 385 28.51 30.71 -11.54
N ARG A 386 27.34 30.49 -10.92
CA ARG A 386 27.27 29.87 -9.59
C ARG A 386 27.88 28.45 -9.64
N PRO A 387 28.79 28.09 -8.71
CA PRO A 387 29.46 26.80 -8.70
C PRO A 387 28.49 25.60 -8.74
N GLU A 388 27.39 25.66 -7.97
CA GLU A 388 26.33 24.64 -7.91
C GLU A 388 25.66 24.42 -9.26
N ASN A 389 25.43 25.50 -10.02
CA ASN A 389 24.82 25.42 -11.33
C ASN A 389 25.78 24.80 -12.35
N ARG A 390 27.06 25.23 -12.33
CA ARG A 390 28.10 24.72 -13.23
C ARG A 390 28.34 23.22 -13.04
N ARG A 391 28.50 22.76 -11.79
CA ARG A 391 28.77 21.34 -11.50
C ARG A 391 27.51 20.47 -11.51
N GLY A 392 26.34 21.07 -11.34
CA GLY A 392 25.03 20.41 -11.31
C GLY A 392 24.26 20.55 -12.63
N VAL A 393 23.19 21.33 -12.62
CA VAL A 393 22.20 21.37 -13.70
C VAL A 393 22.73 21.81 -15.07
N LEU A 394 23.86 22.52 -15.13
CA LEU A 394 24.51 22.91 -16.38
C LEU A 394 25.52 21.88 -16.90
N ASN A 395 25.92 20.92 -16.06
CA ASN A 395 26.80 19.83 -16.43
C ASN A 395 25.96 18.62 -16.91
N PRO A 396 26.08 18.19 -18.18
CA PRO A 396 25.40 17.00 -18.70
C PRO A 396 25.69 15.73 -17.88
N ASP A 397 26.91 15.60 -17.37
CA ASP A 397 27.41 14.42 -16.65
C ASP A 397 27.15 14.45 -15.14
N ALA A 398 26.58 15.56 -14.63
CA ALA A 398 26.23 15.65 -13.22
C ALA A 398 25.23 14.55 -12.83
N PRO A 399 25.43 13.89 -11.68
CA PRO A 399 24.55 12.83 -11.24
C PRO A 399 23.15 13.38 -10.95
N LEU A 400 22.15 12.55 -11.24
CA LEU A 400 20.83 12.74 -10.66
C LEU A 400 20.87 12.28 -9.20
N THR A 401 20.12 12.96 -8.35
CA THR A 401 19.84 12.55 -6.98
C THR A 401 18.33 12.60 -6.77
N ARG A 402 17.79 11.62 -6.06
CA ARG A 402 16.37 11.59 -5.72
C ARG A 402 16.02 12.85 -4.93
N ALA A 403 14.96 13.57 -5.30
CA ALA A 403 14.68 14.90 -4.77
C ALA A 403 14.62 14.96 -3.23
N VAL A 404 13.98 13.97 -2.59
CA VAL A 404 13.92 13.88 -1.12
C VAL A 404 15.28 13.65 -0.45
N ASP A 405 16.26 13.11 -1.17
CA ASP A 405 17.64 12.90 -0.70
C ASP A 405 18.57 14.06 -1.02
N LEU A 406 18.32 14.75 -2.14
CA LEU A 406 19.09 15.93 -2.53
C LEU A 406 18.90 17.06 -1.52
N TYR A 407 17.66 17.35 -1.13
CA TYR A 407 17.37 18.48 -0.24
C TYR A 407 17.66 18.15 1.23
N VAL A 408 18.55 18.92 1.86
CA VAL A 408 19.04 18.69 3.25
C VAL A 408 18.92 19.92 4.15
N GLY A 409 18.06 20.86 3.78
CA GLY A 409 17.72 22.01 4.61
C GLY A 409 17.00 21.61 5.90
N ASN A 410 16.83 22.57 6.81
CA ASN A 410 16.23 22.37 8.13
C ASN A 410 14.86 21.65 8.07
N PHE A 411 13.98 22.02 7.12
CA PHE A 411 12.70 21.35 6.91
C PHE A 411 12.89 19.85 6.61
N TYR A 412 13.76 19.54 5.66
CA TYR A 412 13.99 18.18 5.17
C TYR A 412 14.69 17.31 6.22
N ARG A 413 15.68 17.84 6.94
CA ARG A 413 16.33 17.11 8.04
C ARG A 413 15.33 16.70 9.11
N LYS A 414 14.39 17.60 9.44
CA LYS A 414 13.36 17.33 10.45
C LYS A 414 12.29 16.38 9.92
N ALA A 415 11.70 16.64 8.76
CA ALA A 415 10.60 15.86 8.20
C ALA A 415 11.03 14.57 7.45
N LYS A 416 12.33 14.26 7.37
CA LYS A 416 12.89 13.20 6.50
C LYS A 416 12.13 11.87 6.62
N LYS A 417 11.95 11.41 7.85
CA LYS A 417 11.27 10.14 8.16
C LYS A 417 9.85 10.12 7.58
N VAL A 418 9.08 11.17 7.83
CA VAL A 418 7.68 11.26 7.36
C VAL A 418 7.61 11.38 5.84
N LEU A 419 8.52 12.10 5.19
CA LEU A 419 8.58 12.16 3.73
C LEU A 419 8.89 10.79 3.12
N LEU A 420 9.79 10.01 3.73
CA LEU A 420 10.09 8.64 3.29
C LEU A 420 8.92 7.69 3.55
N ASP A 421 8.25 7.80 4.70
CA ASP A 421 7.05 7.04 5.03
C ASP A 421 5.95 7.27 3.98
N ILE A 422 5.68 8.54 3.62
CA ILE A 422 4.71 8.89 2.56
C ILE A 422 5.17 8.31 1.22
N LEU A 423 6.45 8.47 0.86
CA LEU A 423 6.99 7.96 -0.39
C LEU A 423 6.86 6.43 -0.51
N HIS A 424 7.10 5.69 0.58
CA HIS A 424 6.99 4.23 0.62
C HIS A 424 5.54 3.74 0.74
N GLY A 425 4.56 4.63 0.62
CA GLY A 425 3.15 4.27 0.59
C GLY A 425 2.55 4.00 1.96
N LYS A 426 3.19 4.39 3.07
CA LYS A 426 2.63 4.24 4.42
C LYS A 426 1.31 5.00 4.57
N TYR A 427 1.17 6.12 3.85
CA TYR A 427 -0.01 7.00 3.84
C TYR A 427 -0.51 7.25 2.40
N PRO A 428 -1.20 6.29 1.77
CA PRO A 428 -1.50 6.32 0.33
C PRO A 428 -2.49 7.42 -0.11
N HIS A 429 -3.17 8.07 0.83
CA HIS A 429 -4.09 9.20 0.60
C HIS A 429 -3.39 10.57 0.68
N ILE A 430 -2.11 10.60 1.09
CA ILE A 430 -1.31 11.82 1.20
C ILE A 430 -0.35 11.87 0.02
N HIS A 431 -0.45 12.94 -0.76
CA HIS A 431 0.47 13.28 -1.83
C HIS A 431 1.40 14.40 -1.35
N VAL A 432 2.66 14.38 -1.77
CA VAL A 432 3.62 15.46 -1.51
C VAL A 432 4.24 15.90 -2.83
N LEU A 433 4.22 17.21 -3.10
CA LEU A 433 5.00 17.82 -4.17
C LEU A 433 5.92 18.88 -3.60
N ILE A 434 7.16 18.86 -4.07
CA ILE A 434 8.15 19.90 -3.78
C ILE A 434 7.98 21.01 -4.82
N VAL A 435 7.84 22.24 -4.34
CA VAL A 435 7.87 23.45 -5.16
C VAL A 435 9.31 23.94 -5.24
N SER A 436 9.95 23.73 -6.39
CA SER A 436 11.34 24.04 -6.66
C SER A 436 11.49 25.32 -7.48
N ALA A 437 12.42 26.19 -7.10
CA ALA A 437 12.73 27.39 -7.87
C ALA A 437 13.15 27.07 -9.32
N LEU A 438 13.91 26.00 -9.55
CA LEU A 438 14.37 25.62 -10.90
C LEU A 438 13.49 24.57 -11.58
N TYR A 439 12.97 23.60 -10.82
CA TYR A 439 12.22 22.48 -11.38
C TYR A 439 10.69 22.66 -11.34
N GLY A 440 10.18 23.72 -10.73
CA GLY A 440 8.75 23.99 -10.62
C GLY A 440 8.09 23.03 -9.64
N LEU A 441 7.50 21.94 -10.14
CA LEU A 441 6.90 20.88 -9.32
C LEU A 441 7.75 19.60 -9.44
N VAL A 442 8.08 18.98 -8.31
CA VAL A 442 8.96 17.80 -8.24
C VAL A 442 8.35 16.76 -7.30
N LYS A 443 8.35 15.49 -7.70
CA LYS A 443 7.95 14.37 -6.82
C LYS A 443 9.09 14.02 -5.87
N LEU A 444 8.78 13.41 -4.72
CA LEU A 444 9.81 13.01 -3.75
C LEU A 444 10.86 12.05 -4.34
N ASP A 445 10.44 11.16 -5.24
CA ASP A 445 11.27 10.16 -5.91
C ASP A 445 11.76 10.54 -7.31
N GLU A 446 11.61 11.81 -7.69
CA GLU A 446 12.07 12.29 -8.98
C GLU A 446 13.59 12.54 -8.95
N GLY A 447 14.30 12.15 -10.01
CA GLY A 447 15.72 12.45 -10.17
C GLY A 447 15.94 13.89 -10.59
N ILE A 448 16.67 14.66 -9.77
CA ILE A 448 17.05 16.04 -10.08
C ILE A 448 18.54 16.28 -9.86
N LYS A 449 19.12 17.20 -10.62
CA LYS A 449 20.52 17.65 -10.46
C LYS A 449 20.61 18.78 -9.45
N GLU A 450 21.77 18.92 -8.82
CA GLU A 450 22.13 20.09 -8.00
C GLU A 450 21.94 21.40 -8.81
N TYR A 451 21.54 22.46 -8.12
CA TYR A 451 21.43 23.81 -8.68
C TYR A 451 21.45 24.83 -7.55
N GLU A 452 21.67 26.11 -7.88
CA GLU A 452 21.44 27.24 -6.98
C GLU A 452 20.63 28.33 -7.67
N LEU A 453 19.35 28.39 -7.29
CA LEU A 453 18.37 29.37 -7.78
C LEU A 453 17.33 29.61 -6.69
N ALA A 454 17.01 30.89 -6.45
CA ALA A 454 15.96 31.33 -5.54
C ALA A 454 14.78 31.92 -6.32
N MET A 455 13.57 31.88 -5.73
CA MET A 455 12.36 32.43 -6.36
C MET A 455 12.45 33.93 -6.69
N ASN A 456 13.32 34.67 -5.99
CA ASN A 456 13.54 36.11 -6.19
C ASN A 456 14.72 36.47 -7.10
N ASP A 457 15.52 35.49 -7.53
CA ASP A 457 16.60 35.74 -8.49
C ASP A 457 16.01 36.35 -9.77
N ARG A 458 16.73 37.29 -10.38
CA ARG A 458 16.38 37.89 -11.67
C ARG A 458 17.00 37.08 -12.80
N LEU A 459 16.19 36.77 -13.80
CA LEU A 459 16.59 36.13 -15.05
C LEU A 459 17.08 37.18 -16.05
N ALA A 460 17.70 36.73 -17.15
CA ALA A 460 18.30 37.59 -18.18
C ALA A 460 17.31 38.60 -18.80
N ASN A 461 16.01 38.29 -18.78
CA ASN A 461 14.95 39.18 -19.24
C ASN A 461 14.42 40.13 -18.13
N GLY A 462 15.14 40.25 -17.01
CA GLY A 462 14.78 41.08 -15.85
C GLY A 462 13.69 40.49 -14.94
N MET A 463 13.03 39.39 -15.36
CA MET A 463 11.92 38.76 -14.63
C MET A 463 12.42 37.98 -13.42
N LYS A 464 11.72 38.08 -12.29
CA LYS A 464 11.96 37.21 -11.14
C LYS A 464 11.47 35.78 -11.40
N VAL A 465 12.16 34.78 -10.88
CA VAL A 465 11.83 33.35 -11.09
C VAL A 465 10.37 33.01 -10.72
N TYR A 466 9.83 33.51 -9.62
CA TYR A 466 8.43 33.25 -9.27
C TYR A 466 7.43 33.82 -10.30
N ARG A 467 7.74 35.00 -10.87
CA ARG A 467 6.94 35.62 -11.95
C ARG A 467 7.04 34.83 -13.24
N PHE A 468 8.20 34.22 -13.52
CA PHE A 468 8.34 33.29 -14.64
C PHE A 468 7.38 32.11 -14.49
N TRP A 469 7.31 31.48 -13.30
CA TRP A 469 6.40 30.36 -13.07
C TRP A 469 4.91 30.74 -13.13
N GLN A 470 4.55 31.94 -12.68
CA GLN A 470 3.21 32.50 -12.86
C GLN A 470 2.89 32.63 -14.37
N ARG A 471 3.75 33.33 -15.11
CA ARG A 471 3.57 33.61 -16.55
C ARG A 471 3.50 32.36 -17.40
N GLU A 472 4.36 31.38 -17.13
CA GLU A 472 4.42 30.12 -17.88
C GLU A 472 3.34 29.10 -17.47
N GLY A 473 2.49 29.46 -16.50
CA GLY A 473 1.32 28.66 -16.14
C GLY A 473 1.65 27.37 -15.38
N LEU A 474 2.64 27.40 -14.47
CA LEU A 474 2.95 26.25 -13.60
C LEU A 474 1.70 25.74 -12.86
N TRP A 475 0.82 26.66 -12.48
CA TRP A 475 -0.45 26.36 -11.83
C TRP A 475 -1.34 25.41 -12.63
N ARG A 476 -1.28 25.42 -13.97
CA ARG A 476 -2.06 24.51 -14.83
C ARG A 476 -1.59 23.07 -14.70
N ILE A 477 -0.27 22.87 -14.54
CA ILE A 477 0.31 21.54 -14.28
C ILE A 477 -0.14 21.03 -12.90
N LEU A 478 -0.11 21.91 -11.89
CA LEU A 478 -0.60 21.57 -10.56
C LEU A 478 -2.10 21.24 -10.56
N LEU A 479 -2.93 22.04 -11.24
CA LEU A 479 -4.36 21.78 -11.41
C LEU A 479 -4.62 20.46 -12.12
N GLY A 480 -3.86 20.15 -13.18
CA GLY A 480 -3.92 18.86 -13.87
C GLY A 480 -3.52 17.69 -12.97
N TYR A 481 -2.56 17.89 -12.06
CA TYR A 481 -2.21 16.89 -11.04
C TYR A 481 -3.34 16.69 -10.03
N ILE A 482 -3.89 17.79 -9.49
CA ILE A 482 -5.02 17.81 -8.55
C ILE A 482 -6.21 17.02 -9.11
N ARG A 483 -6.62 17.32 -10.35
CA ARG A 483 -7.74 16.65 -11.02
C ARG A 483 -7.48 15.17 -11.26
N ARG A 484 -6.32 14.82 -11.85
CA ARG A 484 -5.98 13.41 -12.15
C ARG A 484 -5.89 12.54 -10.92
N ASN A 485 -5.40 13.09 -9.82
CA ASN A 485 -5.24 12.36 -8.56
C ASN A 485 -6.43 12.56 -7.62
N ARG A 486 -7.53 13.19 -8.05
CA ARG A 486 -8.74 13.42 -7.23
C ARG A 486 -8.40 14.05 -5.87
N ILE A 487 -7.52 15.04 -5.87
CA ILE A 487 -7.15 15.78 -4.66
C ILE A 487 -8.35 16.62 -4.23
N THR A 488 -8.66 16.55 -2.94
CA THR A 488 -9.79 17.26 -2.31
C THR A 488 -9.35 18.29 -1.28
N HIS A 489 -8.15 18.10 -0.71
CA HIS A 489 -7.56 18.95 0.30
C HIS A 489 -6.14 19.31 -0.12
N ILE A 490 -5.78 20.59 -0.05
CA ILE A 490 -4.44 21.08 -0.34
C ILE A 490 -3.91 21.77 0.90
N TRP A 491 -2.70 21.40 1.29
CA TRP A 491 -1.98 21.98 2.42
C TRP A 491 -0.71 22.65 1.91
N SER A 492 -0.74 23.97 1.83
CA SER A 492 0.44 24.76 1.49
C SER A 492 1.31 24.93 2.72
N LEU A 493 2.51 24.36 2.73
CA LEU A 493 3.57 24.67 3.70
C LEU A 493 4.58 25.65 3.09
N LEU A 494 4.20 26.30 2.00
CA LEU A 494 5.04 27.22 1.25
C LEU A 494 5.19 28.55 2.01
N PRO A 495 6.39 29.15 2.01
CA PRO A 495 6.54 30.52 2.49
C PRO A 495 5.82 31.50 1.55
N SER A 496 5.28 32.55 2.15
CA SER A 496 4.53 33.64 1.51
C SER A 496 5.21 35.00 1.71
N SER A 497 6.43 35.05 2.24
CA SER A 497 7.13 36.33 2.45
C SER A 497 7.65 36.90 1.13
N LEU A 498 7.90 38.21 1.11
CA LEU A 498 8.51 38.90 -0.03
C LEU A 498 9.87 38.29 -0.42
N GLU A 499 10.61 37.74 0.54
CA GLU A 499 11.91 37.11 0.34
C GLU A 499 11.80 35.68 -0.23
N TYR A 500 10.73 34.95 0.13
CA TYR A 500 10.49 33.58 -0.29
C TYR A 500 9.08 33.40 -0.88
N PRO A 501 8.81 33.93 -2.09
CA PRO A 501 7.46 34.03 -2.64
C PRO A 501 6.96 32.72 -3.29
N TYR A 502 7.11 31.59 -2.59
CA TYR A 502 6.73 30.27 -3.13
C TYR A 502 5.21 30.11 -3.19
N HIS A 503 4.48 30.62 -2.18
CA HIS A 503 3.03 30.56 -2.17
C HIS A 503 2.42 31.42 -3.30
N GLN A 504 3.04 32.57 -3.61
CA GLN A 504 2.62 33.49 -4.66
C GLN A 504 2.70 32.90 -6.06
N VAL A 505 3.57 31.91 -6.30
CA VAL A 505 3.66 31.20 -7.60
C VAL A 505 2.30 30.68 -8.07
N PHE A 506 1.40 30.39 -7.12
CA PHE A 506 0.10 29.77 -7.37
C PHE A 506 -1.10 30.70 -7.12
N GLU A 507 -0.93 32.03 -7.05
CA GLU A 507 -2.05 32.99 -6.89
C GLU A 507 -3.23 32.71 -7.84
N GLU A 508 -2.94 32.42 -9.12
CA GLU A 508 -3.99 32.11 -10.10
C GLU A 508 -4.66 30.76 -9.83
N LEU A 509 -3.93 29.77 -9.29
CA LEU A 509 -4.52 28.52 -8.82
C LEU A 509 -5.47 28.76 -7.66
N TRP A 510 -5.04 29.53 -6.66
CA TRP A 510 -5.82 29.80 -5.44
C TRP A 510 -7.15 30.47 -5.79
N ARG A 511 -7.11 31.50 -6.64
CA ARG A 511 -8.33 32.12 -7.21
C ARG A 511 -9.20 31.13 -7.97
N THR A 512 -8.59 30.25 -8.77
CA THR A 512 -9.32 29.23 -9.54
C THR A 512 -10.01 28.22 -8.62
N LEU A 513 -9.36 27.80 -7.54
CA LEU A 513 -9.87 26.81 -6.60
C LEU A 513 -10.93 27.37 -5.65
N GLY A 514 -10.94 28.67 -5.37
CA GLY A 514 -11.95 29.33 -4.53
C GLY A 514 -13.40 29.12 -4.99
N ASN A 515 -13.60 28.80 -6.27
CA ASN A 515 -14.92 28.47 -6.84
C ASN A 515 -15.18 26.96 -6.95
N THR A 516 -14.44 26.13 -6.22
CA THR A 516 -14.52 24.66 -6.29
C THR A 516 -14.68 24.06 -4.89
N PRO A 517 -15.15 22.81 -4.77
CA PRO A 517 -15.25 22.14 -3.48
C PRO A 517 -13.89 21.71 -2.90
N ILE A 518 -12.78 22.00 -3.57
CA ILE A 518 -11.43 21.65 -3.12
C ILE A 518 -11.03 22.60 -1.99
N LYS A 519 -10.75 22.06 -0.81
CA LYS A 519 -10.29 22.88 0.33
C LYS A 519 -8.80 23.15 0.18
N CYS A 520 -8.41 24.43 0.16
CA CYS A 520 -7.00 24.82 0.23
C CYS A 520 -6.74 25.53 1.55
N THR A 521 -5.71 25.10 2.26
CA THR A 521 -5.30 25.64 3.55
C THR A 521 -3.82 25.97 3.53
N HIS A 522 -3.47 27.17 3.96
CA HIS A 522 -2.09 27.61 4.13
C HIS A 522 -1.67 27.48 5.59
N VAL A 523 -0.54 26.82 5.85
CA VAL A 523 0.00 26.65 7.20
C VAL A 523 0.90 27.83 7.53
N GLU A 524 0.34 28.76 8.27
CA GLU A 524 1.02 29.97 8.73
C GLU A 524 1.46 29.85 10.19
N ILE A 525 2.59 30.50 10.49
CA ILE A 525 3.19 30.50 11.83
C ILE A 525 3.64 31.93 12.11
N PRO A 526 2.71 32.81 12.52
CA PRO A 526 3.03 34.20 12.80
C PRO A 526 4.17 34.32 13.83
N GLY A 527 5.09 35.24 13.59
CA GLY A 527 6.24 35.49 14.48
C GLY A 527 7.37 34.47 14.41
N ALA A 528 7.29 33.42 13.58
CA ALA A 528 8.35 32.40 13.52
C ALA A 528 9.64 32.83 12.80
N GLY A 529 9.62 33.92 12.03
CA GLY A 529 10.78 34.45 11.32
C GLY A 529 11.55 33.37 10.53
N SER A 530 12.87 33.31 10.73
CA SER A 530 13.77 32.32 10.10
C SER A 530 13.52 30.88 10.55
N GLY A 531 12.84 30.67 11.69
CA GLY A 531 12.49 29.34 12.23
C GLY A 531 11.28 28.69 11.57
N ALA A 532 10.52 29.41 10.74
CA ALA A 532 9.27 28.95 10.14
C ALA A 532 9.41 27.61 9.38
N GLY A 533 10.55 27.38 8.70
CA GLY A 533 10.81 26.13 7.99
C GLY A 533 10.89 24.90 8.90
N ILE A 534 11.56 25.01 10.07
CA ILE A 534 11.62 23.91 11.04
C ILE A 534 10.22 23.65 11.61
N LYS A 535 9.49 24.72 11.93
CA LYS A 535 8.17 24.61 12.57
C LYS A 535 7.11 24.02 11.65
N ARG A 536 7.15 24.32 10.35
CA ARG A 536 6.29 23.62 9.37
C ARG A 536 6.64 22.14 9.23
N ALA A 537 7.92 21.77 9.35
CA ALA A 537 8.32 20.36 9.35
C ALA A 537 7.85 19.63 10.62
N GLU A 538 7.99 20.25 11.79
CA GLU A 538 7.44 19.73 13.06
C GLU A 538 5.93 19.54 12.99
N TRP A 539 5.23 20.52 12.42
CA TRP A 539 3.80 20.43 12.17
C TRP A 539 3.45 19.24 11.27
N LEU A 540 4.12 19.12 10.11
CA LEU A 540 3.87 18.01 9.19
C LEU A 540 4.10 16.65 9.86
N MET A 541 5.17 16.52 10.63
CA MET A 541 5.45 15.31 11.37
C MET A 541 4.36 15.00 12.39
N HIS A 542 4.00 15.98 13.21
CA HIS A 542 2.98 15.82 14.24
C HIS A 542 1.65 15.38 13.64
N ILE A 543 1.21 16.02 12.56
CA ILE A 543 -0.04 15.67 11.90
C ILE A 543 -0.01 14.27 11.32
N VAL A 544 1.04 13.93 10.56
CA VAL A 544 1.10 12.64 9.87
C VAL A 544 1.31 11.47 10.84
N GLU A 545 2.10 11.65 11.90
CA GLU A 545 2.41 10.58 12.85
C GLU A 545 1.32 10.36 13.91
N ASN A 546 0.58 11.40 14.32
CA ASN A 546 -0.47 11.27 15.35
C ASN A 546 -1.85 10.99 14.75
N ASN A 547 -2.29 11.81 13.79
CA ASN A 547 -3.58 11.65 13.14
C ASN A 547 -3.57 12.21 11.70
N PRO A 548 -3.17 11.40 10.70
CA PRO A 548 -3.11 11.85 9.31
C PRO A 548 -4.47 12.27 8.74
N LEU A 549 -5.59 11.91 9.39
CA LEU A 549 -6.94 12.31 8.96
C LEU A 549 -7.19 13.81 9.10
N TYR A 550 -6.41 14.54 9.91
CA TYR A 550 -6.48 16.01 9.95
C TYR A 550 -6.25 16.64 8.58
N LEU A 551 -5.53 15.97 7.67
CA LEU A 551 -5.30 16.49 6.33
C LEU A 551 -6.53 16.40 5.41
N VAL A 552 -7.59 15.68 5.80
CA VAL A 552 -8.80 15.42 4.98
C VAL A 552 -10.14 15.64 5.71
N GLU A 553 -10.10 15.98 7.00
CA GLU A 553 -11.28 16.24 7.83
C GLU A 553 -11.48 17.73 8.11
N GLN A 554 -10.84 18.19 9.18
CA GLN A 554 -10.75 19.55 9.64
C GLN A 554 -9.32 19.77 10.14
N PRO A 555 -8.76 20.98 9.95
CA PRO A 555 -7.51 21.33 10.60
C PRO A 555 -7.62 21.02 12.11
N PRO A 556 -6.52 20.60 12.76
CA PRO A 556 -6.51 20.56 14.22
C PRO A 556 -6.94 21.95 14.74
N PRO A 557 -7.64 22.05 15.89
CA PRO A 557 -8.09 23.33 16.42
C PRO A 557 -6.94 24.34 16.43
N PRO A 558 -7.18 25.62 16.06
CA PRO A 558 -6.14 26.64 16.09
C PRO A 558 -5.71 26.90 17.54
N GLN A 559 -4.59 26.30 17.97
CA GLN A 559 -3.94 26.50 19.27
C GLN A 559 -2.52 25.90 19.27
N LYS A 560 -1.71 26.28 20.27
CA LYS A 560 -0.36 25.75 20.51
C LYS A 560 -0.44 24.22 20.53
N LEU A 561 0.15 23.57 19.53
CA LEU A 561 0.34 22.13 19.59
C LEU A 561 1.23 21.88 20.82
N GLU A 562 0.74 21.14 21.82
CA GLU A 562 1.48 20.91 23.07
C GLU A 562 2.87 20.33 22.81
N GLN A 563 3.01 19.59 21.70
CA GLN A 563 4.24 18.96 21.22
C GLN A 563 5.16 19.94 20.45
N ILE A 564 4.69 21.14 20.12
CA ILE A 564 5.45 22.24 19.52
C ILE A 564 5.22 23.52 20.35
N PRO A 565 5.72 23.55 21.60
CA PRO A 565 5.47 24.66 22.51
C PRO A 565 6.05 25.97 21.97
N GLY A 566 5.37 27.08 22.28
CA GLY A 566 5.82 28.44 21.97
C GLY A 566 5.40 28.99 20.60
N TYR A 567 4.66 28.23 19.78
CA TYR A 567 4.21 28.70 18.46
C TYR A 567 2.71 28.49 18.26
N THR A 568 2.06 29.46 17.62
CA THR A 568 0.66 29.38 17.19
C THR A 568 0.62 29.07 15.70
N PHE A 569 -0.10 28.01 15.34
CA PHE A 569 -0.35 27.65 13.95
C PHE A 569 -1.69 28.22 13.52
N GLN A 570 -1.70 28.87 12.36
CA GLN A 570 -2.90 29.38 11.71
C GLN A 570 -3.12 28.64 10.39
N TYR A 571 -4.40 28.50 10.04
CA TYR A 571 -4.86 27.72 8.90
C TYR A 571 -5.78 28.55 7.99
N PRO A 572 -5.36 29.76 7.54
CA PRO A 572 -6.17 30.52 6.60
C PRO A 572 -6.38 29.72 5.30
N PRO A 573 -7.50 29.93 4.61
CA PRO A 573 -7.63 29.50 3.23
C PRO A 573 -6.46 30.02 2.38
N CYS A 574 -6.07 29.24 1.36
CA CYS A 574 -5.42 29.84 0.20
C CYS A 574 -6.48 30.65 -0.57
#